data_AF-A0A958TKR0-F1
#
_entry.id   AF-A0A958TKR0-F1
#
_cell.length_a   1.000
_cell.length_b   1.000
_cell.length_c   1.000
_cell.angle_alpha   90.00
_cell.angle_beta   90.00
_cell.angle_gamma   90.00
#
_symmetry.space_group_name_H-M   'P 1'
#
loop_
_entity.id
_entity.type
_entity.pdbx_description
1 polymer ?
#
loop_
_entity_poly.entity_id
_entity_poly.type
_entity_poly.pdbx_seq_one_letter_code
_entity_poly.pdbx_strand_id
1 'polypeptide(L)' 'MNTHFRKIRSTRPKFNITSSLKELEQNYLQFIEEAYNVMQTDANLSDILYHEALKLKKTIFNLKHSDGVDAGF' A
#
# COMPACT_ATOMS: atom_id res chain seq x y z
N MET A 1 19.51 -0.81 40.23
CA MET A 1 18.62 -1.38 39.19
C MET A 1 17.33 -0.58 39.17
N ASN A 2 16.98 0.02 38.02
CA ASN A 2 15.62 0.46 37.69
C ASN A 2 15.55 0.76 36.19
N THR A 3 15.18 -0.25 35.39
CA THR A 3 14.92 -0.11 33.96
C THR A 3 13.46 0.32 33.76
N HIS A 4 13.21 1.63 33.76
CA HIS A 4 11.91 2.16 33.37
C HIS A 4 11.73 1.99 31.84
N PHE A 5 11.05 0.91 31.44
CA PHE A 5 10.58 0.76 30.07
C PHE A 5 9.44 1.74 29.83
N ARG A 6 9.74 2.87 29.19
CA ARG A 6 8.72 3.82 28.73
C ARG A 6 7.99 3.18 27.54
N LYS A 7 6.79 2.65 27.76
CA LYS A 7 5.90 2.18 26.69
C LYS A 7 5.61 3.34 25.73
N ILE A 8 6.34 3.38 24.61
CA ILE A 8 6.03 4.30 23.51
C ILE A 8 4.75 3.76 22.88
N ARG A 9 3.62 4.42 23.19
CA ARG A 9 2.36 4.13 22.52
C ARG A 9 2.54 4.55 21.07
N SER A 10 2.72 3.59 20.17
CA SER A 10 2.76 3.83 18.73
C SER A 10 1.41 4.39 18.31
N THR A 11 1.29 5.72 18.27
CA THR A 11 0.16 6.40 17.63
C THR A 11 0.24 6.08 16.15
N ARG A 12 -0.49 5.05 15.71
CA ARG A 12 -0.71 4.83 14.29
C ARG A 12 -1.43 6.07 13.78
N PRO A 13 -0.85 6.86 12.87
CA PRO A 13 -1.56 7.97 12.28
C PRO A 13 -2.84 7.41 11.67
N LYS A 14 -4.00 7.91 12.12
CA LYS A 14 -5.27 7.68 11.44
C LYS A 14 -5.20 8.45 10.14
N PHE A 15 -4.54 7.86 9.15
CA PHE A 15 -4.67 8.29 7.76
C PHE A 15 -6.16 8.25 7.43
N ASN A 16 -6.68 9.27 6.74
CA ASN A 16 -8.02 9.21 6.19
C ASN A 16 -8.01 8.12 5.11
N ILE A 17 -8.30 6.89 5.52
CA ILE A 17 -8.17 5.65 4.72
C ILE A 17 -8.90 5.80 3.37
N THR A 18 -10.02 6.50 3.34
CA THR A 18 -10.85 6.73 2.15
C THR A 18 -10.19 7.66 1.12
N SER A 19 -9.54 8.74 1.55
CA SER A 19 -8.77 9.63 0.67
C SER A 19 -7.56 8.89 0.11
N SER A 20 -6.85 8.16 0.98
CA SER A 20 -5.66 7.41 0.62
C SER A 20 -5.95 6.22 -0.30
N LEU A 21 -7.12 5.57 -0.20
CA LEU A 21 -7.44 4.41 -1.04
C LEU A 21 -7.64 4.79 -2.51
N LYS A 22 -8.31 5.91 -2.77
CA LYS A 22 -8.51 6.41 -4.14
C LYS A 22 -7.18 6.83 -4.78
N GLU A 23 -6.30 7.47 -4.01
CA GLU A 23 -4.94 7.80 -4.45
C GLU A 23 -4.12 6.53 -4.74
N LEU A 24 -4.26 5.49 -3.91
CA LEU A 24 -3.59 4.21 -4.11
C LEU A 24 -4.05 3.51 -5.39
N GLU A 25 -5.35 3.56 -5.71
CA GLU A 25 -5.91 3.02 -6.95
C GLU A 25 -5.41 3.78 -8.18
N GLN A 26 -5.32 5.13 -8.10
CA GLN A 26 -4.75 5.94 -9.18
C GLN A 26 -3.28 5.62 -9.41
N ASN A 27 -2.49 5.53 -8.35
CA ASN A 27 -1.07 5.18 -8.44
C ASN A 27 -0.89 3.78 -9.05
N TYR A 28 -1.72 2.80 -8.65
CA TYR A 28 -1.71 1.47 -9.27
C TYR A 28 -1.92 1.53 -10.78
N LEU A 29 -2.92 2.29 -11.25
CA LEU A 29 -3.19 2.44 -12.68
C LEU A 29 -2.01 3.09 -13.42
N GLN A 30 -1.44 4.15 -12.84
CA GLN A 30 -0.28 4.84 -13.40
C GLN A 30 0.94 3.90 -13.53
N PHE A 31 1.24 3.11 -12.50
CA PHE A 31 2.35 2.15 -12.56
C PHE A 31 2.17 1.08 -13.64
N ILE A 32 0.93 0.61 -13.86
CA ILE A 32 0.64 -0.35 -14.94
C ILE A 32 0.82 0.28 -16.32
N GLU A 33 0.36 1.52 -16.48
CA GLU A 33 0.50 2.26 -17.75
C GLU A 33 1.96 2.56 -18.05
N GLU A 34 2.73 3.03 -17.07
CA GLU A 34 4.17 3.25 -17.20
C GLU A 34 4.92 1.94 -17.49
N ALA A 35 4.60 0.85 -16.80
CA ALA A 35 5.19 -0.45 -17.08
C ALA A 35 4.94 -0.87 -18.54
N TYR A 36 3.71 -0.72 -19.03
CA TYR A 36 3.35 -1.06 -20.41
C TYR A 36 4.11 -0.20 -21.43
N ASN A 37 4.25 1.10 -21.17
CA ASN A 37 4.98 2.02 -22.03
C ASN A 37 6.48 1.70 -22.08
N VAL A 38 7.06 1.27 -20.96
CA VAL A 38 8.49 0.99 -20.82
C VAL A 38 8.84 -0.45 -21.21
N MET A 39 7.87 -1.36 -21.29
CA MET A 39 8.07 -2.78 -21.60
C MET A 39 8.92 -3.04 -22.86
N GLN A 40 8.76 -2.21 -23.90
CA GLN A 40 9.49 -2.37 -25.15
C GLN A 40 10.91 -1.79 -25.12
N THR A 41 11.18 -0.83 -24.25
CA THR A 41 12.46 -0.12 -24.16
C THR A 41 13.35 -0.67 -23.05
N ASP A 42 12.75 -1.03 -21.91
CA ASP A 42 13.43 -1.61 -20.75
C ASP A 42 12.52 -2.63 -20.06
N ALA A 43 12.68 -3.89 -20.45
CA ALA A 43 11.93 -5.01 -19.89
C ALA A 43 12.17 -5.19 -18.38
N ASN A 44 13.38 -4.90 -17.89
CA ASN A 44 13.72 -5.06 -16.47
C ASN A 44 13.01 -3.99 -15.63
N LEU A 45 12.99 -2.74 -16.10
CA LEU A 45 12.23 -1.67 -15.45
C LEU A 45 10.72 -1.94 -15.48
N SER A 46 10.19 -2.43 -16.61
CA SER A 46 8.79 -2.87 -16.71
C SER A 46 8.45 -3.94 -15.67
N ASP A 47 9.29 -4.97 -15.50
CA ASP A 47 9.06 -6.03 -14.52
C ASP A 47 9.06 -5.50 -13.07
N ILE A 48 9.96 -4.55 -12.76
CA ILE A 48 10.00 -3.89 -11.46
C ILE A 48 8.70 -3.11 -11.20
N LEU A 49 8.25 -2.32 -12.18
CA LEU A 49 7.02 -1.53 -12.07
C LEU A 49 5.78 -2.44 -11.92
N TYR A 50 5.71 -3.56 -12.64
CA TYR A 50 4.66 -4.56 -12.46
C TYR A 50 4.67 -5.17 -11.06
N HIS A 51 5.84 -5.49 -10.53
CA HIS A 51 5.96 -6.03 -9.17
C HIS A 51 5.52 -5.02 -8.10
N GLU A 52 5.82 -3.74 -8.27
CA GLU A 52 5.35 -2.68 -7.39
C GLU A 52 3.84 -2.47 -7.49
N ALA A 53 3.29 -2.46 -8.69
CA ALA A 53 1.84 -2.40 -8.91
C ALA A 53 1.12 -3.58 -8.22
N LEU A 54 1.68 -4.79 -8.28
CA LEU A 54 1.12 -5.96 -7.57
C LEU A 54 1.14 -5.78 -6.04
N LYS A 55 2.18 -5.16 -5.47
CA LYS A 55 2.20 -4.83 -4.04
C LYS A 55 1.10 -3.84 -3.69
N LEU A 56 0.90 -2.79 -4.49
CA LEU A 56 -0.17 -1.82 -4.28
C LEU A 56 -1.55 -2.48 -4.36
N LYS A 57 -1.77 -3.37 -5.34
CA LYS A 57 -3.00 -4.15 -5.45
C LYS A 57 -3.29 -4.98 -4.20
N LYS A 58 -2.27 -5.62 -3.61
CA LYS A 58 -2.41 -6.35 -2.35
C LYS A 58 -2.76 -5.41 -1.19
N THR A 59 -2.12 -4.24 -1.12
CA THR A 59 -2.43 -3.24 -0.10
C THR A 59 -3.86 -2.72 -0.22
N ILE A 60 -4.32 -2.39 -1.43
CA ILE A 60 -5.71 -1.98 -1.70
C ILE A 60 -6.68 -3.08 -1.28
N PHE A 61 -6.40 -4.33 -1.67
CA PHE A 61 -7.22 -5.47 -1.28
C PHE A 61 -7.32 -5.60 0.25
N ASN A 62 -6.19 -5.54 0.95
CA ASN A 62 -6.14 -5.63 2.41
C ASN A 62 -6.88 -4.47 3.08
N LEU A 63 -6.75 -3.24 2.57
CA LEU A 63 -7.46 -2.07 3.10
C LEU A 63 -8.97 -2.21 2.94
N LYS A 64 -9.44 -2.65 1.75
CA LYS A 64 -10.87 -2.92 1.50
C LYS A 64 -11.43 -4.01 2.41
N HIS A 65 -10.61 -5.00 2.79
CA HIS A 65 -11.04 -6.09 3.68
C HIS A 65 -10.85 -5.75 5.17
N SER A 66 -9.92 -4.86 5.53
CA SER A 66 -9.72 -4.44 6.92
C SER A 66 -10.82 -3.52 7.43
N ASP A 67 -11.47 -2.75 6.55
CA ASP A 67 -12.67 -1.98 6.89
C ASP A 67 -13.90 -2.89 7.19
N GLY A 68 -13.77 -4.21 6.99
CA GLY A 68 -14.78 -5.21 7.32
C GLY A 68 -14.54 -6.01 8.61
N VAL A 69 -13.50 -5.72 9.39
CA VAL A 69 -13.19 -6.43 10.65
C VAL A 69 -13.25 -5.46 11.83
N ASP A 70 -14.45 -4.95 12.09
CA ASP A 70 -14.88 -4.41 13.39
C ASP A 70 -16.25 -5.06 13.73
N ALA A 71 -16.26 -6.39 13.87
CA ALA A 71 -17.36 -7.13 14.50
C ALA A 71 -16.86 -8.53 14.92
N GLY A 72 -16.29 -8.66 16.12
CA GLY A 72 -16.04 -9.97 16.70
C GLY A 72 -14.88 -10.06 17.70
N PHE A 73 -14.96 -9.33 18.80
CA PHE A 73 -14.41 -9.77 20.10
C PHE A 73 -15.45 -9.49 21.18
#